data_AF-A0A109GIR0-F1
#
_entry.id   AF-A0A109GIR0-F1
#
_cell.length_a   1.000
_cell.length_b   1.000
_cell.length_c   1.000
_cell.angle_alpha   90.00
_cell.angle_beta   90.00
_cell.angle_gamma   90.00
#
_symmetry.space_group_name_H-M   'P 1'
#
loop_
_entity.id
_entity.type
_entity.pdbx_description
1 polymer ?
#
loop_
_entity_poly.entity_id
_entity_poly.type
_entity_poly.pdbx_seq_one_letter_code
_entity_poly.pdbx_strand_id
1 'polypeptide(L)' 'MEEQLREMGRDVLIPINKESGSMNAYFLEPKDDNLSFGVVSIWSDKETLDTMKNSERYRTLIQNMSPLIKSLTDRLYLTR' A
#
# COMPACT_ATOMS: atom_id res chain seq x y z
N MET A 1 15.74 -0.55 -10.32
CA MET A 1 15.25 -1.05 -9.02
C MET A 1 14.23 -0.09 -8.42
N GLU A 2 14.56 1.19 -8.24
CA GLU A 2 13.58 2.18 -7.75
C GLU A 2 12.36 2.31 -8.67
N GLU A 3 12.57 2.48 -9.99
CA GLU A 3 11.44 2.64 -10.94
C GLU A 3 10.50 1.42 -10.93
N GLN A 4 11.04 0.21 -10.81
CA GLN A 4 10.24 -1.01 -10.70
C GLN A 4 9.37 -1.01 -9.43
N LEU A 5 9.87 -0.50 -8.30
CA LEU A 5 9.06 -0.35 -7.09
C LEU A 5 7.97 0.70 -7.25
N ARG A 6 8.26 1.78 -7.99
CA ARG A 6 7.29 2.82 -8.31
C ARG A 6 6.18 2.25 -9.19
N GLU A 7 6.52 1.50 -10.24
CA GLU A 7 5.57 0.77 -11.10
C GLU A 7 4.75 -0.25 -10.31
N MET A 8 5.38 -1.10 -9.48
CA MET A 8 4.66 -2.05 -8.62
C MET A 8 3.70 -1.35 -7.64
N GLY A 9 4.11 -0.21 -7.09
CA GLY A 9 3.25 0.61 -6.23
C GLY A 9 2.06 1.21 -6.99
N ARG A 10 2.33 1.89 -8.11
CA ARG A 10 1.34 2.62 -8.92
C ARG A 10 0.37 1.69 -9.63
N ASP A 11 0.89 0.68 -10.31
CA ASP A 11 0.17 -0.09 -11.31
C ASP A 11 -0.32 -1.44 -10.80
N VAL A 12 0.13 -1.88 -9.61
CA VAL A 12 -0.28 -3.16 -9.02
C VAL A 12 -0.89 -2.99 -7.63
N LEU A 13 -0.18 -2.39 -6.69
CA LEU A 13 -0.63 -2.29 -5.30
C LEU A 13 -1.84 -1.37 -5.13
N ILE A 14 -1.86 -0.21 -5.79
CA ILE A 14 -3.01 0.70 -5.75
C ILE A 14 -4.28 0.04 -6.29
N PRO A 15 -4.27 -0.58 -7.49
CA PRO A 15 -5.41 -1.35 -7.99
C PRO A 15 -5.87 -2.44 -7.03
N ILE A 16 -4.95 -3.25 -6.48
CA ILE A 16 -5.30 -4.30 -5.50
C ILE A 16 -6.04 -3.72 -4.31
N ASN A 17 -5.53 -2.62 -3.74
CA ASN A 17 -6.18 -1.98 -2.59
C ASN A 17 -7.58 -1.48 -2.94
N LYS A 18 -7.77 -0.86 -4.11
CA LYS A 18 -9.08 -0.37 -4.57
C LYS A 18 -10.07 -1.51 -4.83
N GLU A 19 -9.64 -2.54 -5.54
CA GLU A 19 -10.44 -3.74 -5.83
C GLU A 19 -10.86 -4.48 -4.55
N SER A 20 -10.02 -4.42 -3.51
CA SER A 20 -10.29 -5.07 -2.22
C SER A 20 -11.13 -4.22 -1.26
N GLY A 21 -11.62 -3.04 -1.68
CA GLY A 21 -12.54 -2.23 -0.89
C GLY A 21 -11.90 -1.07 -0.11
N SER A 22 -10.66 -0.68 -0.39
CA SER A 22 -10.13 0.58 0.17
C SER A 22 -11.00 1.76 -0.29
N MET A 23 -11.28 2.69 0.62
CA MET A 23 -12.00 3.93 0.31
C MET A 23 -11.21 4.78 -0.67
N ASN A 24 -9.89 4.85 -0.45
CA ASN A 24 -8.95 5.57 -1.29
C ASN A 24 -7.59 4.88 -1.29
N ALA A 25 -6.85 5.03 -2.38
CA ALA A 25 -5.46 4.62 -2.47
C ALA A 25 -4.69 5.58 -3.39
N TYR A 26 -3.53 6.03 -2.91
CA TYR A 26 -2.71 7.07 -3.52
C TYR A 26 -1.26 6.63 -3.64
N PHE A 27 -0.62 7.01 -4.73
CA PHE A 27 0.83 7.01 -4.84
C PHE A 27 1.34 8.39 -4.43
N LEU A 28 2.23 8.42 -3.45
CA LEU A 28 2.88 9.65 -3.00
C LEU A 28 4.23 9.75 -3.67
N GLU A 29 4.40 10.81 -4.46
CA GLU A 29 5.70 11.18 -5.04
C GLU A 29 6.56 11.91 -4.00
N PRO A 30 7.90 11.84 -4.12
CA PRO A 30 8.80 12.67 -3.35
C PRO A 30 8.49 14.15 -3.58
N LYS A 31 8.54 14.95 -2.52
CA LYS A 31 8.29 16.40 -2.60
C LYS A 31 9.13 17.15 -1.57
N ASP A 32 9.71 18.27 -1.99
CA ASP A 32 10.51 19.17 -1.17
C ASP A 32 11.59 18.38 -0.41
N ASP A 33 11.59 18.42 0.92
CA ASP A 33 12.58 17.74 1.77
C ASP A 33 12.33 16.23 1.95
N ASN A 34 11.24 15.68 1.40
CA ASN A 34 10.94 14.25 1.47
C ASN A 34 11.32 13.54 0.17
N LEU A 35 12.44 12.81 0.21
CA LEU A 35 12.90 11.99 -0.91
C LEU A 35 12.19 10.63 -1.03
N SER A 36 11.29 10.29 -0.10
CA SER A 36 10.61 8.99 -0.09
C SER A 36 9.32 9.03 -0.89
N PHE A 37 9.07 7.97 -1.65
CA PHE A 37 7.77 7.68 -2.28
C PHE A 37 7.09 6.52 -1.56
N GLY A 38 5.80 6.32 -1.83
CA GLY A 38 5.08 5.18 -1.29
C GLY A 38 3.61 5.12 -1.65
N VAL A 39 2.94 4.04 -1.25
CA VAL A 39 1.50 3.89 -1.40
C VAL A 39 0.82 4.10 -0.06
N VAL A 40 -0.21 4.94 -0.04
CA VAL A 40 -1.09 5.13 1.11
C VAL A 40 -2.49 4.71 0.72
N SER A 41 -3.11 3.84 1.52
CA SER A 41 -4.51 3.44 1.37
C SER A 41 -5.30 3.75 2.63
N ILE A 42 -6.56 4.14 2.44
CA ILE A 42 -7.51 4.49 3.49
C ILE A 42 -8.62 3.45 3.46
N TRP A 43 -8.94 2.89 4.62
CA TRP A 43 -9.90 1.80 4.78
C TRP A 43 -10.99 2.23 5.77
N SER A 44 -12.23 1.85 5.50
CA SER A 44 -13.38 2.13 6.37
C SER A 44 -13.29 1.36 7.69
N ASP A 45 -12.73 0.16 7.64
CA ASP A 45 -12.70 -0.78 8.75
C ASP A 45 -11.48 -1.69 8.63
N LYS A 46 -11.12 -2.28 9.77
CA LYS A 46 -9.97 -3.17 9.89
C LYS A 46 -10.22 -4.54 9.25
N GLU A 47 -11.47 -5.02 9.24
CA GLU A 47 -11.81 -6.36 8.74
C GLU A 47 -11.56 -6.48 7.22
N THR A 48 -11.94 -5.46 6.46
CA THR A 48 -11.71 -5.37 5.02
C THR A 48 -10.21 -5.32 4.70
N LEU A 49 -9.45 -4.52 5.46
CA LEU A 49 -7.98 -4.47 5.35
C LEU A 49 -7.35 -5.84 5.65
N ASP A 50 -7.76 -6.49 6.73
CA ASP A 50 -7.20 -7.78 7.14
C ASP A 50 -7.56 -8.88 6.13
N THR A 51 -8.77 -8.86 5.56
CA THR A 51 -9.16 -9.75 4.46
C THR A 51 -8.25 -9.59 3.24
N MET A 52 -8.03 -8.34 2.81
CA MET A 52 -7.12 -8.04 1.69
C MET A 52 -5.71 -8.55 1.96
N LYS A 53 -5.17 -8.28 3.17
CA LYS A 53 -3.81 -8.68 3.56
C LYS A 53 -3.61 -10.19 3.60
N ASN A 54 -4.69 -10.95 3.83
CA ASN A 54 -4.67 -12.41 3.83
C ASN A 54 -4.83 -13.03 2.43
N SER A 55 -5.17 -12.24 1.41
CA SER A 55 -5.26 -12.72 0.04
C SER A 55 -3.90 -13.20 -0.49
N GLU A 56 -3.90 -14.28 -1.28
CA GLU A 56 -2.69 -14.82 -1.90
C GLU A 56 -1.99 -13.76 -2.78
N ARG A 57 -2.77 -13.06 -3.60
CA ARG A 57 -2.28 -11.99 -4.49
C ARG A 57 -1.51 -10.91 -3.74
N TYR A 58 -2.05 -10.41 -2.62
CA TYR A 58 -1.37 -9.40 -1.82
C TYR A 58 -0.13 -9.96 -1.13
N ARG A 59 -0.22 -11.16 -0.54
CA ARG A 59 0.91 -11.79 0.16
C ARG A 59 2.09 -12.02 -0.77
N THR A 60 1.85 -12.53 -1.98
CA THR A 60 2.90 -12.71 -3.00
C THR A 60 3.52 -11.38 -3.40
N LEU A 61 2.69 -10.35 -3.62
CA LEU A 61 3.18 -9.02 -3.96
C LEU A 61 4.08 -8.45 -2.86
N ILE A 62 3.64 -8.49 -1.61
CA ILE A 62 4.42 -7.99 -0.47
C ILE A 62 5.68 -8.81 -0.25
N GLN A 63 5.67 -10.13 -0.43
CA GLN A 63 6.89 -10.94 -0.36
C GLN A 63 7.95 -10.49 -1.38
N ASN A 64 7.52 -10.14 -2.59
CA ASN A 64 8.42 -9.63 -3.64
C ASN A 64 8.95 -8.22 -3.33
N MET A 65 8.11 -7.37 -2.74
CA MET A 65 8.48 -5.99 -2.41
C MET A 65 9.23 -5.83 -1.09
N SER A 66 9.00 -6.73 -0.12
CA SER A 66 9.50 -6.60 1.26
C SER A 66 11.02 -6.42 1.37
N PRO A 67 11.88 -7.07 0.56
CA PRO A 67 13.33 -6.86 0.62
C PRO A 67 13.77 -5.47 0.12
N LEU A 68 12.87 -4.77 -0.58
CA LEU A 68 13.16 -3.57 -1.35
C LEU A 68 12.53 -2.31 -0.74
N ILE A 69 11.57 -2.46 0.17
CA ILE A 69 10.89 -1.35 0.82
C ILE A 69 11.47 -1.08 2.21
N LYS A 70 11.48 0.19 2.62
CA LYS A 70 11.97 0.60 3.95
C LYS A 70 11.02 0.19 5.08
N SER A 71 9.71 0.23 4.83
CA SER A 71 8.69 -0.06 5.84
C SER A 71 7.32 -0.32 5.22
N LEU A 72 6.52 -1.16 5.87
CA LEU A 72 5.09 -1.36 5.63
C LEU A 72 4.38 -1.21 6.97
N THR A 73 3.42 -0.28 7.07
CA THR A 73 2.77 0.06 8.36
C THR A 73 1.28 0.26 8.20
N ASP A 74 0.52 -0.22 9.17
CA ASP A 74 -0.91 0.04 9.29
C ASP A 74 -1.17 0.89 10.55
N ARG A 75 -2.05 1.90 10.42
CA ARG A 75 -2.46 2.75 11.55
C ARG A 75 -3.98 2.80 11.63
N LEU A 76 -4.52 2.55 12.82
CA LEU A 76 -5.95 2.63 13.11
C LEU A 76 -6.27 3.98 13.74
N TYR A 77 -7.18 4.73 13.12
CA TYR A 77 -7.71 5.97 13.68
C TYR A 77 -9.09 5.71 14.26
N LEU A 78 -9.21 5.84 15.58
CA LEU A 78 -10.48 5.73 16.29
C LEU A 78 -11.05 7.14 16.48
N THR A 79 -12.25 7.41 15.99
CA THR A 79 -13.01 8.60 16.38
C THR A 79 -13.53 8.39 17.80
N ARG A 80 -13.28 9.37 18.68
CA ARG A 80 -13.77 9.39 20.06
C ARG A 80 -15.27 9.60 20.12
#